data_AF-A0A182NDN3-F1
#
_entry.id   AF-A0A182NDN3-F1
#
_cell.length_a   1.000
_cell.length_b   1.000
_cell.length_c   1.000
_cell.angle_alpha   90.00
_cell.angle_beta   90.00
_cell.angle_gamma   90.00
#
_symmetry.space_group_name_H-M   'P 1'
#
loop_
_entity.id
_entity.type
_entity.pdbx_description
1 polymer ?
#
loop_
_entity_poly.entity_id
_entity_poly.type
_entity_poly.pdbx_seq_one_letter_code
_entity_poly.pdbx_strand_id
1 'polypeptide(L)'
;MLFDQLFRTKRSPTALTEGLRCELASVGDYERRMCDTAESSVVGYCRGGAASEQTVARNRAAFDRLIIRPRCLQRIGGTRSLAVTSCGVTYRMPVGIAPVALQCLAHPEGEKATARAARTFGIPFVLSVLSSVSIEELAEAVPRAPKWFQLYIFKDRELTECLVRRAEKARFRAIVVCVDTPTPGLSRTERRNPLTLPAKVTCANFVPNGNGANGNGKAKSCSASVLDYVRSQLDPSLGWDAIRWLMSITTLPVIVKGILNRADALIAADIGVHGLIVSNSGGRQLDYAPSAIEVLPEIVSAVGNRVEVMLDSGVSQGTDAFKALALGARMVFVGRAAVYGLAVNGQRGVEEVLDILKTELESTMLNAGCGTLDDLTPHHVCHEMQLYYPFAADRLRGSWRGESLRNERYRTRDRKSNVDAADVEIAEDTEHDDGENIALRAENTSERVTFQQHCIDTAIDEEQSCPENRHPAPPLQPPLTPPPYRNVPLQLNVPRGIYRSNTNNLSRCNGSSAAACSSEVRATRTIISRKEVPPRRLKSRSMQNLSGGDSAKCIK
;
A
#
# COMPACT_ATOMS: atom_id res chain seq x y z
N MET A 1 3.61 29.66 47.40
CA MET A 1 4.85 29.38 46.66
C MET A 1 5.78 28.57 47.57
N LEU A 2 5.82 27.23 47.47
CA LEU A 2 6.98 26.35 47.71
C LEU A 2 6.62 24.84 47.80
N PHE A 3 5.68 24.30 47.03
CA PHE A 3 5.38 22.86 47.06
C PHE A 3 5.27 22.14 45.70
N ASP A 4 5.55 22.84 44.58
CA ASP A 4 5.33 22.30 43.23
C ASP A 4 6.61 21.83 42.51
N GLN A 5 7.75 21.76 43.20
CA GLN A 5 9.06 21.46 42.58
C GLN A 5 9.68 20.11 42.96
N LEU A 6 9.01 19.26 43.74
CA LEU A 6 9.60 18.00 44.23
C LEU A 6 9.17 16.71 43.50
N PHE A 7 8.30 16.77 42.48
CA PHE A 7 7.88 15.58 41.70
C PHE A 7 8.39 15.51 40.25
N ARG A 8 9.38 16.31 39.88
CA ARG A 8 10.11 16.13 38.60
C ARG A 8 11.29 15.16 38.76
N THR A 9 11.00 13.91 39.08
CA THR A 9 11.95 12.81 38.89
C THR A 9 11.63 12.08 37.59
N LYS A 10 12.66 11.92 36.77
CA LYS A 10 12.68 11.33 35.43
C LYS A 10 11.83 10.03 35.37
N ARG A 11 10.65 10.09 34.75
CA ARG A 11 9.96 8.89 34.27
C ARG A 11 10.73 8.37 33.05
N SER A 12 11.30 7.17 33.19
CA SER A 12 11.57 6.29 32.05
C SER A 12 10.27 6.11 31.25
N PRO A 13 10.33 5.83 29.92
CA PRO A 13 9.12 5.65 29.12
C PRO A 13 8.39 4.42 29.67
N THR A 14 7.41 4.66 30.51
CA THR A 14 6.79 3.67 31.36
C THR A 14 5.80 2.92 30.48
N ALA A 15 5.96 1.60 30.38
CA ALA A 15 5.01 0.74 29.69
C ALA A 15 3.57 1.10 30.13
N LEU A 16 2.63 1.14 29.18
CA LEU A 16 1.21 1.34 29.47
C LEU A 16 0.79 0.43 30.64
N THR A 17 0.10 1.01 31.62
CA THR A 17 -0.44 0.26 32.77
C THR A 17 -1.38 -0.84 32.27
N GLU A 18 -1.45 -1.95 32.99
CA GLU A 18 -2.23 -3.12 32.59
C GLU A 18 -3.72 -2.79 32.37
N GLY A 19 -4.28 -1.86 33.15
CA GLY A 19 -5.65 -1.36 32.97
C GLY A 19 -5.88 -0.62 31.64
N LEU A 20 -4.91 0.19 31.17
CA LEU A 20 -4.99 0.89 29.88
C LEU A 20 -4.87 -0.08 28.68
N ARG A 21 -4.24 -1.24 28.87
CA ARG A 21 -4.16 -2.28 27.83
C ARG A 21 -5.51 -2.95 27.60
N CYS A 22 -6.29 -3.15 28.65
CA CYS A 22 -7.65 -3.71 28.55
C CYS A 22 -8.62 -2.79 27.79
N GLU A 23 -8.35 -1.48 27.73
CA GLU A 23 -9.17 -0.51 26.96
C GLU A 23 -8.81 -0.46 25.46
N LEU A 24 -7.66 -0.99 25.06
CA LEU A 24 -7.16 -0.96 23.68
C LEU A 24 -7.38 -2.30 22.97
N ALA A 25 -8.65 -2.66 22.77
CA ALA A 25 -9.05 -3.97 22.24
C ALA A 25 -9.06 -4.04 20.71
N SER A 26 -9.15 -2.90 20.03
CA SER A 26 -9.25 -2.80 18.57
C SER A 26 -8.32 -1.75 17.99
N VAL A 27 -8.04 -1.82 16.70
CA VAL A 27 -7.28 -0.76 15.99
C VAL A 27 -7.97 0.60 16.09
N GLY A 28 -9.31 0.62 16.16
CA GLY A 28 -10.08 1.85 16.37
C GLY A 28 -9.81 2.50 17.73
N ASP A 29 -9.48 1.71 18.76
CA ASP A 29 -9.14 2.24 20.09
C ASP A 29 -7.77 2.91 20.07
N TYR A 30 -6.81 2.35 19.34
CA TYR A 30 -5.51 2.99 19.09
C TYR A 30 -5.66 4.29 18.29
N GLU A 31 -6.56 4.31 17.31
CA GLU A 31 -6.87 5.55 16.56
C GLU A 31 -7.40 6.64 17.50
N ARG A 32 -8.42 6.31 18.31
CA ARG A 32 -9.00 7.25 19.28
C ARG A 32 -7.94 7.74 20.26
N ARG A 33 -7.15 6.83 20.82
CA ARG A 33 -6.09 7.17 21.76
C ARG A 33 -5.02 8.08 21.16
N MET A 34 -4.63 7.83 19.90
CA MET A 34 -3.72 8.73 19.18
C MET A 34 -4.35 10.12 19.04
N CYS A 35 -5.63 10.21 18.65
CA CYS A 35 -6.33 11.49 18.50
C CYS A 35 -6.39 12.27 19.82
N ASP A 36 -6.53 11.58 20.95
CA ASP A 36 -6.61 12.19 22.29
C ASP A 36 -5.24 12.66 22.84
N THR A 37 -4.13 12.11 22.34
CA THR A 37 -2.79 12.29 22.95
C THR A 37 -1.76 12.94 22.06
N ALA A 38 -1.88 12.83 20.73
CA ALA A 38 -0.94 13.41 19.77
C ALA A 38 -1.32 14.85 19.41
N GLU A 39 -0.34 15.61 18.91
CA GLU A 39 -0.57 16.96 18.41
C GLU A 39 -1.53 16.96 17.21
N SER A 40 -2.45 17.92 17.13
CA SER A 40 -3.48 17.98 16.08
C SER A 40 -2.92 18.01 14.67
N SER A 41 -1.72 18.59 14.46
CA SER A 41 -1.03 18.61 13.17
C SER A 41 -0.57 17.20 12.74
N VAL A 42 -0.05 16.42 13.70
CA VAL A 42 0.36 15.02 13.50
C VAL A 42 -0.86 14.14 13.26
N VAL A 43 -1.93 14.30 14.06
CA VAL A 43 -3.19 13.59 13.85
C VAL A 43 -3.74 13.89 12.46
N GLY A 44 -3.77 15.16 12.05
CA GLY A 44 -4.22 15.58 10.73
C GLY A 44 -3.39 14.99 9.58
N TYR A 45 -2.07 14.92 9.74
CA TYR A 45 -1.17 14.28 8.77
C TYR A 45 -1.40 12.76 8.66
N CYS A 46 -1.46 12.06 9.80
CA CYS A 46 -1.58 10.61 9.84
C CYS A 46 -2.96 10.10 9.39
N ARG A 47 -4.04 10.75 9.85
CA ARG A 47 -5.42 10.33 9.55
C ARG A 47 -5.91 10.87 8.21
N GLY A 48 -5.49 12.08 7.82
CA GLY A 48 -6.04 12.83 6.71
C GLY A 48 -6.01 12.12 5.35
N GLY A 49 -6.89 12.59 4.47
CA GLY A 49 -7.03 12.15 3.08
C GLY A 49 -6.97 13.30 2.08
N ALA A 50 -7.29 12.98 0.83
CA ALA A 50 -7.43 13.96 -0.24
C ALA A 50 -8.80 14.64 -0.20
N ALA A 51 -8.81 15.93 -0.54
CA ALA A 51 -9.96 16.80 -0.75
C ALA A 51 -11.07 16.71 0.30
N SER A 52 -12.16 16.01 0.00
CA SER A 52 -13.34 15.84 0.85
C SER A 52 -13.30 14.55 1.67
N GLU A 53 -12.20 13.77 1.56
CA GLU A 53 -11.94 12.50 2.24
C GLU A 53 -13.01 11.43 1.97
N GLN A 54 -13.71 11.53 0.84
CA GLN A 54 -14.74 10.57 0.46
C GLN A 54 -14.15 9.19 0.18
N THR A 55 -13.00 9.10 -0.48
CA THR A 55 -12.31 7.82 -0.69
C THR A 55 -11.81 7.22 0.62
N VAL A 56 -11.42 8.04 1.62
CA VAL A 56 -11.05 7.54 2.95
C VAL A 56 -12.24 6.86 3.62
N ALA A 57 -13.39 7.55 3.65
CA ALA A 57 -14.63 6.99 4.19
C ALA A 57 -15.10 5.75 3.40
N ARG A 58 -15.02 5.80 2.07
CA ARG A 58 -15.39 4.71 1.17
C ARG A 58 -14.54 3.47 1.38
N ASN A 59 -13.23 3.63 1.64
CA ASN A 59 -12.34 2.51 1.92
C ASN A 59 -12.85 1.66 3.08
N ARG A 60 -13.28 2.31 4.17
CA ARG A 60 -13.84 1.65 5.35
C ARG A 60 -15.22 1.05 5.04
N ALA A 61 -16.14 1.87 4.54
CA ALA A 61 -17.52 1.45 4.26
C ALA A 61 -17.60 0.29 3.25
N ALA A 62 -16.68 0.19 2.30
CA ALA A 62 -16.65 -0.89 1.31
C ALA A 62 -16.37 -2.27 1.93
N PHE A 63 -15.52 -2.34 2.95
CA PHE A 63 -15.33 -3.60 3.69
C PHE A 63 -16.59 -3.98 4.47
N ASP A 64 -17.32 -3.01 5.02
CA ASP A 64 -18.53 -3.27 5.83
C ASP A 64 -19.67 -3.84 4.97
N ARG A 65 -19.76 -3.45 3.70
CA ARG A 65 -20.70 -4.01 2.71
C ARG A 65 -20.39 -5.45 2.27
N LEU A 66 -19.22 -5.98 2.62
CA LEU A 66 -18.86 -7.37 2.34
C LEU A 66 -19.23 -8.25 3.52
N ILE A 67 -20.03 -9.27 3.25
CA ILE A 67 -20.56 -10.21 4.25
C ILE A 67 -19.83 -11.55 4.13
N ILE A 68 -19.37 -12.05 5.28
CA ILE A 68 -18.70 -13.34 5.39
C ILE A 68 -19.76 -14.46 5.44
N ARG A 69 -19.56 -15.48 4.60
CA ARG A 69 -20.41 -16.67 4.50
C ARG A 69 -19.65 -17.88 5.07
N PRO A 70 -19.83 -18.19 6.36
CA PRO A 70 -19.09 -19.28 7.00
C PRO A 70 -19.53 -20.64 6.44
N ARG A 71 -18.60 -21.59 6.39
CA ARG A 71 -18.90 -23.01 6.15
C ARG A 71 -18.79 -23.78 7.46
N CYS A 72 -19.90 -24.40 7.87
CA CYS A 72 -19.94 -25.20 9.10
C CYS A 72 -19.25 -26.56 8.92
N LEU A 73 -18.79 -27.15 10.02
CA LEU A 73 -18.34 -28.55 10.13
C LEU A 73 -17.22 -28.97 9.14
N GLN A 74 -16.32 -28.05 8.76
CA GLN A 74 -15.24 -28.29 7.78
C GLN A 74 -14.04 -29.13 8.29
N ARG A 75 -14.13 -29.73 9.49
CA ARG A 75 -13.07 -30.57 10.09
C ARG A 75 -11.69 -29.88 10.20
N ILE A 76 -11.67 -28.61 10.60
CA ILE A 76 -10.47 -27.77 10.79
C ILE A 76 -9.71 -28.01 12.12
N GLY A 77 -9.82 -29.23 12.68
CA GLY A 77 -9.13 -29.63 13.92
C GLY A 77 -7.66 -30.00 13.72
N GLY A 78 -7.20 -30.12 12.47
CA GLY A 78 -5.83 -30.49 12.10
C GLY A 78 -4.87 -29.30 11.99
N THR A 79 -4.03 -29.28 10.96
CA THR A 79 -3.05 -28.22 10.70
C THR A 79 -3.72 -26.86 10.55
N ARG A 80 -3.25 -25.88 11.32
CA ARG A 80 -3.68 -24.47 11.24
C ARG A 80 -2.49 -23.60 10.94
N SER A 81 -2.63 -22.69 10.00
CA SER A 81 -1.53 -21.83 9.58
C SER A 81 -2.00 -20.57 8.88
N LEU A 82 -1.42 -19.43 9.27
CA LEU A 82 -1.48 -18.18 8.52
C LEU A 82 -0.27 -17.99 7.60
N ALA A 83 0.66 -18.95 7.53
CA ALA A 83 1.87 -18.77 6.75
C ALA A 83 1.55 -18.57 5.26
N VAL A 84 2.23 -17.62 4.64
CA VAL A 84 2.07 -17.30 3.22
C VAL A 84 3.43 -17.09 2.57
N THR A 85 3.60 -17.55 1.34
CA THR A 85 4.79 -17.24 0.54
C THR A 85 4.45 -16.15 -0.46
N SER A 86 5.15 -15.02 -0.45
CA SER A 86 4.99 -13.96 -1.45
C SER A 86 6.35 -13.44 -1.87
N CYS A 87 6.52 -13.17 -3.16
CA CYS A 87 7.79 -12.73 -3.75
C CYS A 87 8.98 -13.63 -3.35
N GLY A 88 8.75 -14.95 -3.26
CA GLY A 88 9.77 -15.95 -2.91
C GLY A 88 10.14 -16.02 -1.43
N VAL A 89 9.44 -15.32 -0.53
CA VAL A 89 9.70 -15.32 0.92
C VAL A 89 8.47 -15.81 1.68
N THR A 90 8.68 -16.71 2.64
CA THR A 90 7.62 -17.16 3.54
C THR A 90 7.49 -16.23 4.75
N TYR A 91 6.29 -15.71 4.95
CA TYR A 91 5.86 -14.88 6.06
C TYR A 91 4.96 -15.68 7.00
N ARG A 92 4.90 -15.28 8.28
CA ARG A 92 4.12 -16.02 9.29
C ARG A 92 2.63 -15.72 9.25
N MET A 93 2.23 -14.59 8.68
CA MET A 93 0.84 -14.20 8.46
C MET A 93 0.71 -13.34 7.20
N PRO A 94 -0.47 -13.28 6.55
CA PRO A 94 -0.65 -12.58 5.29
C PRO A 94 -0.96 -11.08 5.47
N VAL A 95 -0.32 -10.45 6.47
CA VAL A 95 -0.46 -9.04 6.81
C VAL A 95 0.92 -8.40 6.82
N GLY A 96 1.14 -7.38 6.01
CA GLY A 96 2.36 -6.56 5.97
C GLY A 96 2.11 -5.14 6.47
N ILE A 97 3.19 -4.38 6.66
CA ILE A 97 3.11 -2.96 7.01
C ILE A 97 3.39 -2.11 5.77
N ALA A 98 2.41 -1.30 5.38
CA ALA A 98 2.44 -0.44 4.21
C ALA A 98 3.46 0.71 4.37
N PRO A 99 3.96 1.29 3.26
CA PRO A 99 4.86 2.43 3.35
C PRO A 99 4.12 3.67 3.85
N VAL A 100 4.53 4.16 5.02
CA VAL A 100 4.08 5.43 5.58
C VAL A 100 5.28 6.33 5.84
N ALA A 101 5.23 7.54 5.31
CA ALA A 101 6.30 8.53 5.38
C ALA A 101 6.39 9.20 6.77
N LEU A 102 7.60 9.55 7.18
CA LEU A 102 7.89 10.39 8.35
C LEU A 102 7.31 9.84 9.68
N GLN A 103 7.55 8.55 9.97
CA GLN A 103 6.99 7.93 11.18
C GLN A 103 7.54 8.52 12.49
N CYS A 104 8.68 9.22 12.46
CA CYS A 104 9.21 9.97 13.60
C CYS A 104 8.31 11.13 14.05
N LEU A 105 7.31 11.52 13.25
CA LEU A 105 6.26 12.46 13.69
C LEU A 105 5.33 11.83 14.74
N ALA A 106 5.06 10.53 14.62
CA ALA A 106 4.19 9.80 15.52
C ALA A 106 4.93 9.35 16.79
N HIS A 107 6.20 8.93 16.65
CA HIS A 107 7.01 8.47 17.78
C HIS A 107 8.51 8.59 17.47
N PRO A 108 9.39 8.98 18.42
CA PRO A 108 10.81 9.22 18.16
C PRO A 108 11.56 8.05 17.48
N GLU A 109 11.24 6.80 17.85
CA GLU A 109 11.85 5.60 17.23
C GLU A 109 11.37 5.33 15.78
N GLY A 110 10.27 5.97 15.36
CA GLY A 110 9.74 5.94 13.99
C GLY A 110 9.77 4.57 13.32
N GLU A 111 10.34 4.55 12.12
CA GLU A 111 10.43 3.36 11.27
C GLU A 111 11.27 2.24 11.88
N LYS A 112 12.24 2.54 12.77
CA LYS A 112 13.04 1.52 13.46
C LYS A 112 12.14 0.68 14.38
N ALA A 113 11.24 1.33 15.14
CA ALA A 113 10.27 0.63 15.98
C ALA A 113 9.33 -0.25 15.15
N THR A 114 8.75 0.31 14.07
CA THR A 114 7.83 -0.41 13.19
C THR A 114 8.50 -1.61 12.50
N ALA A 115 9.74 -1.46 12.03
CA ALA A 115 10.50 -2.56 11.44
C ALA A 115 10.87 -3.65 12.45
N ARG A 116 11.13 -3.31 13.71
CA ARG A 116 11.35 -4.30 14.79
C ARG A 116 10.07 -5.09 15.07
N ALA A 117 8.92 -4.42 15.15
CA ALA A 117 7.63 -5.09 15.30
C ALA A 117 7.33 -6.04 14.13
N ALA A 118 7.54 -5.59 12.89
CA ALA A 118 7.38 -6.43 11.70
C ALA A 118 8.29 -7.68 11.74
N ARG A 119 9.53 -7.53 12.23
CA ARG A 119 10.44 -8.66 12.46
C ARG A 119 9.91 -9.63 13.51
N THR A 120 9.37 -9.14 14.64
CA THR A 120 8.78 -9.98 15.70
C THR A 120 7.69 -10.89 15.12
N PHE A 121 6.83 -10.33 14.28
CA PHE A 121 5.73 -11.05 13.64
C PHE A 121 6.14 -11.82 12.37
N GLY A 122 7.36 -11.63 11.86
CA GLY A 122 7.83 -12.30 10.64
C GLY A 122 7.03 -11.90 9.39
N ILE A 123 6.75 -10.61 9.25
CA ILE A 123 5.94 -10.01 8.17
C ILE A 123 6.69 -8.90 7.44
N PRO A 124 6.37 -8.59 6.16
CA PRO A 124 7.12 -7.58 5.42
C PRO A 124 6.84 -6.17 5.95
N PHE A 125 7.91 -5.39 6.14
CA PHE A 125 7.85 -3.95 6.37
C PHE A 125 8.29 -3.21 5.12
N VAL A 126 7.42 -2.35 4.59
CA VAL A 126 7.73 -1.51 3.43
C VAL A 126 8.22 -0.14 3.90
N LEU A 127 9.50 0.16 3.71
CA LEU A 127 10.07 1.48 4.02
C LEU A 127 9.70 2.49 2.93
N SER A 128 9.15 3.65 3.31
CA SER A 128 8.91 4.74 2.35
C SER A 128 10.20 5.45 1.94
N VAL A 129 10.29 5.88 0.68
CA VAL A 129 11.35 6.79 0.22
C VAL A 129 11.37 8.10 1.03
N LEU A 130 10.22 8.55 1.53
CA LEU A 130 10.06 9.74 2.39
C LEU A 130 10.22 9.42 3.89
N SER A 131 10.95 8.37 4.24
CA SER A 131 11.15 7.97 5.63
C SER A 131 11.98 8.98 6.43
N SER A 132 11.68 9.08 7.73
CA SER A 132 12.50 9.79 8.72
C SER A 132 13.80 9.06 9.10
N VAL A 133 13.98 7.83 8.65
CA VAL A 133 15.16 7.00 8.87
C VAL A 133 15.71 6.58 7.50
N SER A 134 17.03 6.65 7.31
CA SER A 134 17.62 6.27 6.02
C SER A 134 17.57 4.76 5.80
N ILE A 135 17.66 4.35 4.53
CA ILE A 135 17.82 2.94 4.11
C ILE A 135 18.92 2.24 4.94
N GLU A 136 20.07 2.88 5.09
CA GLU A 136 21.24 2.34 5.79
C GLU A 136 21.00 2.24 7.29
N GLU A 137 20.49 3.30 7.92
CA GLU A 137 20.20 3.30 9.36
C GLU A 137 19.15 2.25 9.73
N LEU A 138 18.13 2.05 8.90
CA LEU A 138 17.12 1.03 9.13
C LEU A 138 17.72 -0.38 8.99
N ALA A 139 18.54 -0.60 7.96
CA ALA A 139 19.18 -1.87 7.72
C ALA A 139 20.16 -2.24 8.85
N GLU A 140 20.87 -1.27 9.41
CA GLU A 140 21.73 -1.46 10.57
C GLU A 140 20.92 -1.73 11.85
N ALA A 141 19.85 -0.97 12.08
CA ALA A 141 19.03 -1.12 13.27
C ALA A 141 18.25 -2.45 13.30
N VAL A 142 17.84 -2.96 12.13
CA VAL A 142 17.01 -4.16 12.01
C VAL A 142 17.45 -5.06 10.83
N PRO A 143 18.66 -5.66 10.89
CA PRO A 143 19.28 -6.32 9.73
C PRO A 143 18.50 -7.52 9.22
N ARG A 144 17.83 -8.25 10.12
CA ARG A 144 17.06 -9.47 9.81
C ARG A 144 15.57 -9.22 9.56
N ALA A 145 15.08 -7.98 9.61
CA ALA A 145 13.70 -7.71 9.22
C ALA A 145 13.52 -7.98 7.72
N PRO A 146 12.41 -8.62 7.29
CA PRO A 146 12.07 -8.70 5.89
C PRO A 146 11.58 -7.32 5.42
N LYS A 147 12.45 -6.60 4.73
CA LYS A 147 12.24 -5.20 4.35
C LYS A 147 12.02 -5.09 2.84
N TRP A 148 10.99 -4.35 2.43
CA TRP A 148 10.77 -3.89 1.06
C TRP A 148 10.97 -2.39 1.01
N PHE A 149 11.33 -1.85 -0.15
CA PHE A 149 11.61 -0.42 -0.31
C PHE A 149 10.62 0.20 -1.28
N GLN A 150 9.82 1.15 -0.79
CA GLN A 150 8.92 1.91 -1.63
C GLN A 150 9.62 3.13 -2.22
N LEU A 151 9.43 3.38 -3.51
CA LEU A 151 9.93 4.57 -4.20
C LEU A 151 8.96 5.12 -5.25
N TYR A 152 9.28 6.33 -5.72
CA TYR A 152 8.75 6.92 -6.94
C TYR A 152 9.87 6.94 -7.98
N ILE A 153 9.51 6.88 -9.26
CA ILE A 153 10.46 7.17 -10.33
C ILE A 153 10.54 8.70 -10.45
N PHE A 154 11.68 9.27 -10.06
CA PHE A 154 11.88 10.73 -10.05
C PHE A 154 12.37 11.23 -11.41
N LYS A 155 12.11 12.51 -11.73
CA LYS A 155 12.64 13.19 -12.93
C LYS A 155 14.14 12.96 -13.07
N ASP A 156 14.87 13.13 -11.98
CA ASP A 156 16.25 12.67 -11.86
C ASP A 156 16.29 11.12 -11.76
N ARG A 157 16.61 10.49 -12.89
CA ARG A 157 16.73 9.03 -12.99
C ARG A 157 17.97 8.51 -12.26
N GLU A 158 19.04 9.30 -12.16
CA GLU A 158 20.24 8.93 -11.39
C GLU A 158 19.94 8.86 -9.89
N LEU A 159 19.13 9.80 -9.38
CA LEU A 159 18.63 9.75 -8.00
C LEU A 159 17.83 8.46 -7.74
N THR A 160 16.95 8.10 -8.67
CA THR A 160 16.15 6.87 -8.57
C THR A 160 17.06 5.64 -8.58
N GLU A 161 18.02 5.56 -9.51
CA GLU A 161 18.98 4.45 -9.56
C GLU A 161 19.83 4.37 -8.28
N CYS A 162 20.32 5.51 -7.78
CA CYS A 162 21.07 5.57 -6.53
C CYS A 162 20.28 4.99 -5.35
N LEU A 163 19.00 5.33 -5.20
CA LEU A 163 18.12 4.80 -4.16
C LEU A 163 17.91 3.28 -4.30
N VAL A 164 17.73 2.79 -5.53
CA VAL A 164 17.62 1.35 -5.82
C VAL A 164 18.89 0.62 -5.41
N ARG A 165 20.08 1.11 -5.80
CA ARG A 165 21.37 0.51 -5.43
C ARG A 165 21.59 0.49 -3.92
N ARG A 166 21.17 1.55 -3.22
CA ARG A 166 21.23 1.61 -1.75
C ARG A 166 20.33 0.55 -1.12
N ALA A 167 19.11 0.38 -1.61
CA ALA A 167 18.19 -0.66 -1.14
C ALA A 167 18.74 -2.08 -1.40
N GLU A 168 19.31 -2.34 -2.57
CA GLU A 168 19.99 -3.61 -2.89
C GLU A 168 21.14 -3.90 -1.92
N LYS A 169 22.04 -2.94 -1.72
CA LYS A 169 23.18 -3.06 -0.79
C LYS A 169 22.72 -3.28 0.65
N ALA A 170 21.62 -2.65 1.05
CA ALA A 170 20.99 -2.79 2.35
C ALA A 170 20.12 -4.06 2.50
N ARG A 171 20.15 -4.96 1.50
CA ARG A 171 19.50 -6.27 1.49
C ARG A 171 17.98 -6.19 1.62
N PHE A 172 17.37 -5.16 1.03
CA PHE A 172 15.94 -5.13 0.80
C PHE A 172 15.56 -6.24 -0.18
N ARG A 173 14.33 -6.75 -0.06
CA ARG A 173 13.86 -7.94 -0.78
C ARG A 173 12.99 -7.65 -1.99
N ALA A 174 12.44 -6.44 -2.09
CA ALA A 174 11.60 -6.02 -3.20
C ALA A 174 11.59 -4.49 -3.30
N ILE A 175 11.32 -4.00 -4.51
CA ILE A 175 11.04 -2.59 -4.80
C ILE A 175 9.54 -2.44 -5.00
N VAL A 176 8.91 -1.52 -4.26
CA VAL A 176 7.50 -1.16 -4.39
C VAL A 176 7.43 0.20 -5.08
N VAL A 177 7.10 0.23 -6.36
CA VAL A 177 6.99 1.48 -7.13
C VAL A 177 5.55 2.00 -7.08
N CYS A 178 5.36 3.20 -6.56
CA CYS A 178 4.05 3.86 -6.55
C CYS A 178 3.81 4.58 -7.89
N VAL A 179 2.67 4.30 -8.54
CA VAL A 179 2.30 4.86 -9.85
C VAL A 179 1.09 5.80 -9.79
N ASP A 180 0.46 5.95 -8.63
CA ASP A 180 -0.76 6.74 -8.40
C ASP A 180 -0.48 8.19 -7.95
N THR A 181 0.78 8.62 -7.95
CA THR A 181 1.22 9.92 -7.41
C THR A 181 2.02 10.73 -8.45
N PRO A 182 1.44 11.09 -9.62
CA PRO A 182 2.10 11.99 -10.57
C PRO A 182 2.26 13.41 -9.99
N THR A 183 1.36 13.80 -9.08
CA THR A 183 1.40 15.02 -8.29
C THR A 183 0.95 14.72 -6.85
N PRO A 184 1.39 15.48 -5.84
CA PRO A 184 0.91 15.29 -4.48
C PRO A 184 -0.61 15.50 -4.38
N GLY A 185 -1.30 14.57 -3.72
CA GLY A 185 -2.70 14.71 -3.40
C GLY A 185 -3.02 15.95 -2.57
N LEU A 186 -4.22 16.47 -2.77
CA LEU A 186 -4.67 17.71 -2.14
C LEU A 186 -5.21 17.44 -0.73
N SER A 187 -4.44 17.64 0.33
CA SER A 187 -4.98 17.58 1.71
C SER A 187 -5.53 18.93 2.16
N ARG A 188 -6.85 19.04 2.39
CA ARG A 188 -7.46 20.26 2.96
C ARG A 188 -7.10 20.44 4.43
N THR A 189 -6.93 19.34 5.17
CA THR A 189 -6.49 19.35 6.56
C THR A 189 -5.09 19.92 6.68
N GLU A 190 -4.14 19.48 5.86
CA GLU A 190 -2.77 20.03 5.84
C GLU A 190 -2.74 21.47 5.28
N ARG A 191 -3.69 21.89 4.44
CA ARG A 191 -3.81 23.31 4.04
C ARG A 191 -4.31 24.22 5.15
N ARG A 192 -5.22 23.75 6.00
CA ARG A 192 -5.75 24.51 7.14
C ARG A 192 -4.75 24.53 8.30
N ASN A 193 -4.12 23.39 8.55
CA ASN A 193 -3.15 23.18 9.62
C ASN A 193 -1.86 22.61 9.00
N PRO A 194 -0.98 23.48 8.44
CA PRO A 194 0.26 23.05 7.83
C PRO A 194 1.13 22.26 8.81
N LEU A 195 1.53 21.05 8.40
CA LEU A 195 2.48 20.26 9.16
C LEU A 195 3.82 20.97 9.18
N THR A 196 4.28 21.35 10.38
CA THR A 196 5.64 21.84 10.58
C THR A 196 6.51 20.70 11.05
N LEU A 197 7.52 20.34 10.25
CA LEU A 197 8.43 19.26 10.63
C LEU A 197 9.31 19.69 11.80
N PRO A 198 9.37 18.91 12.90
CA PRO A 198 10.33 19.15 13.97
C PRO A 198 11.77 19.15 13.42
N ALA A 199 12.68 19.92 14.02
CA ALA A 199 14.04 20.10 13.50
C ALA A 199 14.83 18.79 13.30
N LYS A 200 14.50 17.74 14.08
CA LYS A 200 15.11 16.41 14.03
C LYS A 200 14.45 15.46 13.02
N VAL A 201 13.37 15.86 12.36
CA VAL A 201 12.61 15.05 11.41
C VAL A 201 12.79 15.62 10.01
N THR A 202 13.25 14.78 9.08
CA THR A 202 13.45 15.11 7.66
C THR A 202 13.26 13.84 6.81
N CYS A 203 13.28 13.96 5.49
CA CYS A 203 13.33 12.78 4.61
C CYS A 203 14.78 12.26 4.53
N ALA A 204 15.16 11.35 5.42
CA ALA A 204 16.53 10.94 5.65
C ALA A 204 17.20 10.27 4.44
N ASN A 205 16.42 9.76 3.48
CA ASN A 205 16.97 9.18 2.24
C ASN A 205 17.56 10.22 1.27
N PHE A 206 17.24 11.50 1.45
CA PHE A 206 17.71 12.60 0.58
C PHE A 206 18.75 13.49 1.23
N VAL A 207 19.15 13.20 2.47
CA VAL A 207 20.18 13.97 3.20
C VAL A 207 21.50 13.19 3.15
N PRO A 208 22.58 13.79 2.60
CA PRO A 208 23.90 13.17 2.65
C PRO A 208 24.32 12.92 4.10
N ASN A 209 24.67 11.67 4.44
CA ASN A 209 25.11 11.20 5.77
C ASN A 209 24.05 11.08 6.88
N GLY A 210 22.75 11.09 6.54
CA GLY A 210 21.67 10.91 7.52
C GLY A 210 21.56 12.04 8.55
N ASN A 211 20.65 11.92 9.52
CA ASN A 211 20.47 12.92 10.57
C ASN A 211 21.60 12.93 11.63
N GLY A 212 22.62 12.09 11.46
CA GLY A 212 23.62 11.76 12.47
C GLY A 212 24.95 12.52 12.39
N ALA A 213 25.22 13.32 11.35
CA ALA A 213 26.50 14.00 11.19
C ALA A 213 26.33 15.53 11.23
N ASN A 214 26.25 16.10 12.44
CA ASN A 214 26.91 17.36 12.83
C ASN A 214 26.48 17.79 14.24
N GLY A 215 27.24 17.36 15.24
CA GLY A 215 27.21 17.89 16.61
C GLY A 215 27.79 19.31 16.75
N ASN A 216 27.74 20.14 15.71
CA ASN A 216 28.16 21.53 15.77
C ASN A 216 26.98 22.43 15.38
N GLY A 217 26.56 23.27 16.33
CA GLY A 217 25.41 24.15 16.20
C GLY A 217 25.44 25.04 14.97
N LYS A 218 24.23 25.40 14.50
CA LYS A 218 23.87 26.35 13.43
C LYS A 218 23.62 25.79 12.01
N ALA A 219 23.27 24.52 11.83
CA ALA A 219 22.51 24.14 10.64
C ALA A 219 21.02 24.44 10.86
N LYS A 220 20.47 25.49 10.24
CA LYS A 220 19.02 25.67 10.13
C LYS A 220 18.49 24.45 9.35
N SER A 221 17.90 23.49 10.05
CA SER A 221 17.26 22.31 9.46
C SER A 221 16.16 22.77 8.51
N CYS A 222 16.44 22.77 7.21
CA CYS A 222 15.47 23.10 6.18
C CYS A 222 14.72 21.83 5.75
N SER A 223 14.15 21.10 6.71
CA SER A 223 13.36 19.87 6.45
C SER A 223 12.19 20.13 5.50
N ALA A 224 11.56 21.32 5.57
CA ALA A 224 10.58 21.78 4.58
C ALA A 224 11.15 21.86 3.16
N SER A 225 12.40 22.34 2.99
CA SER A 225 13.04 22.41 1.68
C SER A 225 13.32 21.04 1.06
N VAL A 226 13.56 20.02 1.89
CA VAL A 226 13.75 18.65 1.40
C VAL A 226 12.44 18.08 0.88
N LEU A 227 11.32 18.29 1.59
CA LEU A 227 10.01 17.87 1.09
C LEU A 227 9.64 18.58 -0.21
N ASP A 228 9.90 19.88 -0.31
CA ASP A 228 9.63 20.64 -1.53
C ASP A 228 10.54 20.20 -2.69
N TYR A 229 11.80 19.86 -2.41
CA TYR A 229 12.69 19.24 -3.38
C TYR A 229 12.11 17.91 -3.88
N VAL A 230 11.72 16.99 -2.99
CA VAL A 230 11.16 15.70 -3.42
C VAL A 230 9.88 15.87 -4.22
N ARG A 231 9.00 16.80 -3.83
CA ARG A 231 7.80 17.14 -4.61
C ARG A 231 8.15 17.66 -6.00
N SER A 232 9.20 18.47 -6.14
CA SER A 232 9.66 18.97 -7.44
C SER A 232 10.18 17.86 -8.37
N GLN A 233 10.65 16.75 -7.79
CA GLN A 233 11.17 15.58 -8.49
C GLN A 233 10.10 14.62 -8.99
N LEU A 234 8.83 14.78 -8.59
CA LEU A 234 7.73 13.97 -9.15
C LEU A 234 7.57 14.27 -10.64
N ASP A 235 7.38 13.21 -11.42
CA ASP A 235 7.39 13.22 -12.88
C ASP A 235 6.02 12.81 -13.45
N PRO A 236 5.15 13.77 -13.80
CA PRO A 236 3.85 13.46 -14.39
C PRO A 236 3.95 13.00 -15.86
N SER A 237 5.15 13.01 -16.47
CA SER A 237 5.36 12.57 -17.86
C SER A 237 5.67 11.08 -17.98
N LEU A 238 5.73 10.35 -16.86
CA LEU A 238 6.02 8.93 -16.83
C LEU A 238 4.99 8.11 -17.63
N GLY A 239 5.51 7.26 -18.51
CA GLY A 239 4.77 6.16 -19.12
C GLY A 239 5.15 4.81 -18.53
N TRP A 240 4.50 3.75 -19.02
CA TRP A 240 4.76 2.36 -18.63
C TRP A 240 6.16 1.86 -19.02
N ASP A 241 6.83 2.52 -19.96
CA ASP A 241 8.24 2.31 -20.29
C ASP A 241 9.16 2.60 -19.10
N ALA A 242 8.78 3.49 -18.18
CA ALA A 242 9.53 3.75 -16.96
C ALA A 242 9.58 2.52 -16.02
N ILE A 243 8.52 1.69 -16.01
CA ILE A 243 8.52 0.44 -15.24
C ILE A 243 9.49 -0.57 -15.86
N ARG A 244 9.52 -0.67 -17.19
CA ARG A 244 10.51 -1.50 -17.91
C ARG A 244 11.94 -1.03 -17.62
N TRP A 245 12.17 0.28 -17.64
CA TRP A 245 13.46 0.86 -17.26
C TRP A 245 13.84 0.52 -15.82
N LEU A 246 12.93 0.69 -14.86
CA LEU A 246 13.19 0.36 -13.45
C LEU A 246 13.56 -1.11 -13.29
N MET A 247 12.85 -2.02 -13.96
CA MET A 247 13.18 -3.46 -13.96
C MET A 247 14.53 -3.75 -14.62
N SER A 248 15.01 -2.92 -15.55
CA SER A 248 16.31 -3.11 -16.20
C SER A 248 17.50 -2.77 -15.29
N ILE A 249 17.30 -1.93 -14.26
CA ILE A 249 18.38 -1.48 -13.38
C ILE A 249 18.48 -2.28 -12.07
N THR A 250 17.51 -3.14 -11.75
CA THR A 250 17.50 -3.94 -10.51
C THR A 250 17.21 -5.41 -10.76
N THR A 251 17.77 -6.27 -9.92
CA THR A 251 17.40 -7.70 -9.89
C THR A 251 16.37 -8.02 -8.81
N LEU A 252 15.96 -7.03 -8.01
CA LEU A 252 14.93 -7.23 -6.99
C LEU A 252 13.54 -7.36 -7.64
N PRO A 253 12.64 -8.17 -7.07
CA PRO A 253 11.23 -8.16 -7.44
C PRO A 253 10.66 -6.75 -7.43
N VAL A 254 10.05 -6.34 -8.54
CA VAL A 254 9.37 -5.06 -8.70
C VAL A 254 7.86 -5.27 -8.54
N ILE A 255 7.28 -4.55 -7.58
CA ILE A 255 5.87 -4.58 -7.22
C ILE A 255 5.27 -3.21 -7.56
N VAL A 256 4.22 -3.18 -8.37
CA VAL A 256 3.53 -1.93 -8.74
C VAL A 256 2.40 -1.65 -7.78
N LYS A 257 2.44 -0.50 -7.09
CA LYS A 257 1.43 -0.06 -6.13
C LYS A 257 0.66 1.14 -6.67
N GLY A 258 -0.66 1.12 -6.50
CA GLY A 258 -1.53 2.22 -6.91
C GLY A 258 -2.47 1.89 -8.08
N ILE A 259 -2.63 0.60 -8.40
CA ILE A 259 -3.49 0.15 -9.50
C ILE A 259 -4.92 0.04 -9.01
N LEU A 260 -5.84 0.70 -9.70
CA LEU A 260 -7.29 0.60 -9.47
C LEU A 260 -8.08 0.22 -10.72
N ASN A 261 -7.43 0.17 -11.89
CA ASN A 261 -8.06 -0.09 -13.18
C ASN A 261 -7.54 -1.41 -13.77
N ARG A 262 -8.46 -2.20 -14.34
CA ARG A 262 -8.16 -3.44 -15.05
C ARG A 262 -7.18 -3.26 -16.21
N ALA A 263 -7.29 -2.18 -16.98
CA ALA A 263 -6.40 -1.94 -18.12
C ALA A 263 -4.94 -1.80 -17.67
N ASP A 264 -4.71 -1.06 -16.59
CA ASP A 264 -3.39 -0.84 -16.00
C ASP A 264 -2.82 -2.14 -15.41
N ALA A 265 -3.68 -2.96 -14.77
CA ALA A 265 -3.28 -4.27 -14.27
C ALA A 265 -2.81 -5.21 -15.40
N LEU A 266 -3.48 -5.19 -16.55
CA LEU A 266 -3.09 -5.96 -17.73
C LEU A 266 -1.74 -5.49 -18.28
N ILE A 267 -1.53 -4.19 -18.42
CA ILE A 267 -0.24 -3.65 -18.89
C ILE A 267 0.90 -4.05 -17.95
N ALA A 268 0.69 -3.93 -16.63
CA ALA A 268 1.68 -4.34 -15.65
C ALA A 268 1.99 -5.85 -15.73
N ALA A 269 0.97 -6.68 -15.95
CA ALA A 269 1.15 -8.12 -16.16
C ALA A 269 1.89 -8.44 -17.47
N ASP A 270 1.62 -7.71 -18.55
CA ASP A 270 2.31 -7.88 -19.84
C ASP A 270 3.78 -7.45 -19.76
N ILE A 271 4.11 -6.48 -18.91
CA ILE A 271 5.49 -6.10 -18.59
C ILE A 271 6.22 -7.19 -17.79
N GLY A 272 5.48 -8.04 -17.06
CA GLY A 272 6.04 -9.09 -16.22
C GLY A 272 6.51 -8.59 -14.85
N VAL A 273 5.80 -7.61 -14.26
CA VAL A 273 6.06 -7.20 -12.88
C VAL A 273 5.79 -8.37 -11.91
N HIS A 274 6.45 -8.39 -10.76
CA HIS A 274 6.40 -9.52 -9.85
C HIS A 274 5.14 -9.51 -8.97
N GLY A 275 4.58 -8.33 -8.72
CA GLY A 275 3.39 -8.17 -7.91
C GLY A 275 2.65 -6.87 -8.18
N LEU A 276 1.37 -6.84 -7.83
CA LEU A 276 0.54 -5.64 -7.76
C LEU A 276 0.09 -5.41 -6.32
N ILE A 277 0.08 -4.16 -5.87
CA ILE A 277 -0.67 -3.74 -4.68
C ILE A 277 -1.82 -2.86 -5.16
N VAL A 278 -3.03 -3.43 -5.11
CA VAL A 278 -4.28 -2.69 -5.35
C VAL A 278 -4.43 -1.65 -4.24
N SER A 279 -4.37 -0.39 -4.61
CA SER A 279 -4.18 0.71 -3.68
C SER A 279 -4.70 2.02 -4.24
N ASN A 280 -5.33 2.82 -3.39
CA ASN A 280 -5.60 4.24 -3.64
C ASN A 280 -4.77 5.13 -2.69
N SER A 281 -3.64 4.60 -2.21
CA SER A 281 -2.76 5.23 -1.23
C SER A 281 -3.50 5.71 0.03
N GLY A 282 -4.43 4.87 0.51
CA GLY A 282 -5.26 5.16 1.69
C GLY A 282 -6.25 6.30 1.49
N GLY A 283 -6.57 6.67 0.25
CA GLY A 283 -7.44 7.81 -0.09
C GLY A 283 -6.74 9.16 -0.02
N ARG A 284 -5.40 9.18 -0.17
CA ARG A 284 -4.58 10.40 -0.03
C ARG A 284 -4.20 11.08 -1.34
N GLN A 285 -4.44 10.44 -2.49
CA GLN A 285 -4.10 11.00 -3.81
C GLN A 285 -5.33 11.56 -4.52
N LEU A 286 -6.09 10.69 -5.21
CA LEU A 286 -7.32 11.04 -5.91
C LEU A 286 -8.53 10.75 -5.01
N ASP A 287 -9.27 11.79 -4.63
CA ASP A 287 -10.56 11.64 -3.93
C ASP A 287 -11.66 11.26 -4.94
N TYR A 288 -12.72 10.61 -4.45
CA TYR A 288 -13.75 9.93 -5.26
C TYR A 288 -13.25 8.75 -6.12
N ALA A 289 -12.01 8.30 -5.92
CA ALA A 289 -11.56 7.01 -6.42
C ALA A 289 -12.33 5.85 -5.75
N PRO A 290 -12.49 4.70 -6.43
CA PRO A 290 -13.07 3.51 -5.81
C PRO A 290 -12.23 3.02 -4.63
N SER A 291 -12.85 2.24 -3.73
CA SER A 291 -12.09 1.54 -2.70
C SER A 291 -11.27 0.42 -3.32
N ALA A 292 -10.07 0.18 -2.80
CA ALA A 292 -9.20 -0.90 -3.28
C ALA A 292 -9.89 -2.28 -3.22
N ILE A 293 -10.71 -2.53 -2.19
CA ILE A 293 -11.42 -3.81 -2.03
C ILE A 293 -12.52 -4.01 -3.09
N GLU A 294 -13.08 -2.93 -3.62
CA GLU A 294 -14.16 -3.01 -4.63
C GLU A 294 -13.63 -3.44 -5.99
N VAL A 295 -12.41 -3.01 -6.33
CA VAL A 295 -11.76 -3.31 -7.62
C VAL A 295 -10.86 -4.54 -7.56
N LEU A 296 -10.54 -5.05 -6.36
CA LEU A 296 -9.68 -6.22 -6.17
C LEU A 296 -10.13 -7.44 -7.00
N PRO A 297 -11.41 -7.88 -7.00
CA PRO A 297 -11.81 -9.07 -7.74
C PRO A 297 -11.61 -8.94 -9.26
N GLU A 298 -11.83 -7.73 -9.80
CA GLU A 298 -11.63 -7.44 -11.22
C GLU A 298 -10.14 -7.53 -11.59
N ILE A 299 -9.27 -6.96 -10.75
CA ILE A 299 -7.81 -6.98 -10.97
C ILE A 299 -7.26 -8.40 -10.87
N VAL A 300 -7.65 -9.16 -9.84
CA VAL A 300 -7.28 -10.58 -9.66
C VAL A 300 -7.69 -11.38 -10.89
N SER A 301 -8.94 -11.21 -11.36
CA SER A 301 -9.43 -11.90 -12.55
C SER A 301 -8.68 -11.51 -13.82
N ALA A 302 -8.24 -10.25 -13.95
CA ALA A 302 -7.58 -9.75 -15.16
C ALA A 302 -6.15 -10.27 -15.31
N VAL A 303 -5.40 -10.35 -14.22
CA VAL A 303 -4.00 -10.81 -14.27
C VAL A 303 -3.87 -12.32 -14.13
N GLY A 304 -4.83 -12.97 -13.48
CA GLY A 304 -4.81 -14.41 -13.22
C GLY A 304 -3.53 -14.82 -12.48
N ASN A 305 -2.92 -15.93 -12.90
CA ASN A 305 -1.70 -16.45 -12.28
C ASN A 305 -0.41 -15.77 -12.77
N ARG A 306 -0.50 -14.73 -13.60
CA ARG A 306 0.69 -14.07 -14.18
C ARG A 306 1.44 -13.21 -13.16
N VAL A 307 0.72 -12.64 -12.19
CA VAL A 307 1.27 -11.69 -11.21
C VAL A 307 0.59 -11.90 -9.86
N GLU A 308 1.36 -11.85 -8.76
CA GLU A 308 0.78 -11.87 -7.41
C GLU A 308 0.00 -10.57 -7.14
N VAL A 309 -1.24 -10.66 -6.67
CA VAL A 309 -2.04 -9.49 -6.31
C VAL A 309 -2.12 -9.36 -4.80
N MET A 310 -1.84 -8.18 -4.27
CA MET A 310 -1.93 -7.80 -2.87
C MET A 310 -2.84 -6.58 -2.74
N LEU A 311 -3.23 -6.23 -1.51
CA LEU A 311 -4.12 -5.11 -1.26
C LEU A 311 -3.64 -4.23 -0.10
N ASP A 312 -3.86 -2.92 -0.20
CA ASP A 312 -3.84 -2.01 0.95
C ASP A 312 -5.11 -1.14 0.97
N SER A 313 -5.12 -0.08 1.79
CA SER A 313 -6.18 0.93 1.84
C SER A 313 -7.49 0.46 2.49
N GLY A 314 -7.65 0.75 3.78
CA GLY A 314 -8.90 0.53 4.55
C GLY A 314 -8.86 -0.65 5.52
N VAL A 315 -7.86 -1.53 5.41
CA VAL A 315 -7.69 -2.69 6.32
C VAL A 315 -7.37 -2.21 7.74
N SER A 316 -8.24 -2.54 8.68
CA SER A 316 -8.11 -2.20 10.10
C SER A 316 -8.56 -3.32 11.05
N GLN A 317 -9.12 -4.41 10.52
CA GLN A 317 -9.61 -5.56 11.28
C GLN A 317 -9.14 -6.87 10.62
N GLY A 318 -9.08 -7.95 11.40
CA GLY A 318 -8.80 -9.29 10.87
C GLY A 318 -9.87 -9.80 9.91
N THR A 319 -11.13 -9.35 10.08
CA THR A 319 -12.23 -9.63 9.14
C THR A 319 -12.01 -8.95 7.78
N ASP A 320 -11.39 -7.76 7.74
CA ASP A 320 -11.01 -7.08 6.50
C ASP A 320 -9.94 -7.87 5.75
N ALA A 321 -8.92 -8.32 6.49
CA ALA A 321 -7.87 -9.18 5.95
C ALA A 321 -8.49 -10.46 5.37
N PHE A 322 -9.36 -11.14 6.12
CA PHE A 322 -10.08 -12.33 5.64
C PHE A 322 -10.83 -12.05 4.33
N LYS A 323 -11.57 -10.93 4.27
CA LYS A 323 -12.36 -10.55 3.09
C LYS A 323 -11.47 -10.36 1.85
N ALA A 324 -10.37 -9.63 1.99
CA ALA A 324 -9.43 -9.40 0.88
C ALA A 324 -8.76 -10.70 0.41
N LEU A 325 -8.34 -11.56 1.34
CA LEU A 325 -7.69 -12.83 1.02
C LEU A 325 -8.67 -13.78 0.30
N ALA A 326 -9.91 -13.88 0.77
CA ALA A 326 -10.95 -14.67 0.10
C ALA A 326 -11.29 -14.14 -1.30
N LEU A 327 -11.14 -12.84 -1.54
CA LEU A 327 -11.30 -12.20 -2.86
C LEU A 327 -10.05 -12.31 -3.75
N GLY A 328 -9.01 -13.02 -3.30
CA GLY A 328 -7.84 -13.37 -4.12
C GLY A 328 -6.59 -12.53 -3.89
N ALA A 329 -6.58 -11.64 -2.88
CA ALA A 329 -5.32 -11.03 -2.45
C ALA A 329 -4.41 -12.10 -1.81
N ARG A 330 -3.11 -12.05 -2.12
CA ARG A 330 -2.08 -12.90 -1.51
C ARG A 330 -1.71 -12.41 -0.12
N MET A 331 -1.64 -11.09 0.06
CA MET A 331 -1.37 -10.41 1.33
C MET A 331 -2.13 -9.09 1.38
N VAL A 332 -2.40 -8.61 2.59
CA VAL A 332 -2.88 -7.25 2.85
C VAL A 332 -1.81 -6.40 3.54
N PHE A 333 -1.84 -5.09 3.35
CA PHE A 333 -0.93 -4.15 4.00
C PHE A 333 -1.67 -3.09 4.82
N VAL A 334 -1.19 -2.86 6.04
CA VAL A 334 -1.74 -1.85 6.95
C VAL A 334 -0.79 -0.65 7.07
N GLY A 335 -1.33 0.55 6.83
CA GLY A 335 -0.59 1.81 6.97
C GLY A 335 -0.96 2.53 8.27
N ARG A 336 -2.12 3.18 8.29
CA ARG A 336 -2.62 3.95 9.44
C ARG A 336 -2.67 3.14 10.73
N ALA A 337 -3.16 1.89 10.67
CA ALA A 337 -3.24 1.01 11.85
C ALA A 337 -1.89 0.87 12.57
N ALA A 338 -0.81 0.62 11.81
CA ALA A 338 0.54 0.52 12.38
C ALA A 338 1.00 1.85 12.98
N VAL A 339 0.69 2.97 12.34
CA VAL A 339 1.04 4.31 12.85
C VAL A 339 0.26 4.65 14.12
N TYR A 340 -1.00 4.23 14.24
CA TYR A 340 -1.79 4.42 15.46
C TYR A 340 -1.15 3.68 16.64
N GLY A 341 -0.77 2.42 16.44
CA GLY A 341 0.02 1.65 17.42
C GLY A 341 1.34 2.35 17.78
N LEU A 342 2.09 2.79 16.76
CA LEU A 342 3.35 3.49 16.95
C LEU A 342 3.19 4.77 17.79
N ALA A 343 2.18 5.59 17.50
CA ALA A 343 1.94 6.84 18.21
C ALA A 343 1.58 6.61 19.69
N VAL A 344 0.80 5.56 19.97
CA VAL A 344 0.31 5.28 21.32
C VAL A 344 1.40 4.67 22.22
N ASN A 345 2.22 3.75 21.70
CA ASN A 345 3.14 2.97 22.55
C ASN A 345 4.41 2.49 21.81
N GLY A 346 4.86 3.25 20.80
CA GLY A 346 6.09 2.94 20.08
C GLY A 346 6.06 1.56 19.43
N GLN A 347 7.18 0.82 19.50
CA GLN A 347 7.25 -0.55 18.98
C GLN A 347 6.17 -1.46 19.58
N ARG A 348 5.92 -1.38 20.90
CA ARG A 348 4.96 -2.26 21.57
C ARG A 348 3.54 -2.02 21.07
N GLY A 349 3.16 -0.77 20.82
CA GLY A 349 1.84 -0.47 20.24
C GLY A 349 1.68 -1.00 18.82
N VAL A 350 2.74 -1.00 18.00
CA VAL A 350 2.71 -1.67 16.69
C VAL A 350 2.54 -3.19 16.87
N GLU A 351 3.27 -3.80 17.80
CA GLU A 351 3.14 -5.24 18.11
C GLU A 351 1.73 -5.58 18.61
N GLU A 352 1.14 -4.76 19.48
CA GLU A 352 -0.22 -4.92 20.00
C GLU A 352 -1.27 -4.81 18.87
N VAL A 353 -1.14 -3.83 17.97
CA VAL A 353 -2.01 -3.73 16.77
C VAL A 353 -1.88 -4.94 15.85
N LEU A 354 -0.66 -5.44 15.62
CA LEU A 354 -0.44 -6.64 14.80
C LEU A 354 -1.02 -7.89 15.45
N ASP A 355 -0.95 -7.99 16.78
CA ASP A 355 -1.53 -9.11 17.54
C ASP A 355 -3.06 -9.11 17.47
N ILE A 356 -3.70 -7.93 17.55
CA ILE A 356 -5.14 -7.77 17.33
C ILE A 356 -5.53 -8.27 15.94
N LEU A 357 -4.86 -7.78 14.89
CA LEU A 357 -5.14 -8.18 13.51
C LEU A 357 -4.96 -9.69 13.29
N LYS A 358 -3.90 -10.25 13.87
CA LYS A 358 -3.61 -11.69 13.82
C LYS A 358 -4.72 -12.49 14.51
N THR A 359 -5.05 -12.14 15.75
CA THR A 359 -6.05 -12.83 16.56
C THR A 359 -7.44 -12.78 15.91
N GLU A 360 -7.83 -11.62 15.41
CA GLU A 360 -9.09 -11.46 14.68
C GLU A 360 -9.10 -12.26 13.38
N LEU A 361 -8.00 -12.30 12.62
CA LEU A 361 -7.90 -13.09 11.39
C LEU A 361 -7.99 -14.59 11.67
N GLU A 362 -7.24 -15.10 12.65
CA GLU A 362 -7.29 -16.50 13.07
C GLU A 362 -8.71 -16.88 13.52
N SER A 363 -9.31 -16.07 14.39
CA SER A 363 -10.68 -16.27 14.86
C SER A 363 -11.68 -16.27 13.70
N THR A 364 -11.57 -15.32 12.77
CA THR A 364 -12.46 -15.21 11.60
C THR A 364 -12.32 -16.43 10.70
N MET A 365 -11.09 -16.86 10.40
CA MET A 365 -10.85 -18.05 9.59
C MET A 365 -11.47 -19.30 10.21
N LEU A 366 -11.24 -19.53 11.51
CA LEU A 366 -11.80 -20.69 12.20
C LEU A 366 -13.33 -20.68 12.20
N ASN A 367 -13.95 -19.53 12.49
CA ASN A 367 -15.41 -19.38 12.44
C ASN A 367 -15.99 -19.49 11.02
N ALA A 368 -15.19 -19.17 10.00
CA ALA A 368 -15.56 -19.34 8.61
C ALA A 368 -15.35 -20.78 8.08
N GLY A 369 -14.77 -21.68 8.88
CA GLY A 369 -14.48 -23.05 8.47
C GLY A 369 -13.16 -23.22 7.70
N CYS A 370 -12.21 -22.29 7.87
CA CYS A 370 -10.90 -22.30 7.22
C CYS A 370 -9.79 -22.54 8.27
N GLY A 371 -8.96 -23.56 8.08
CA GLY A 371 -7.79 -23.85 8.93
C GLY A 371 -6.50 -23.23 8.39
N THR A 372 -6.41 -23.09 7.07
CA THR A 372 -5.25 -22.56 6.34
C THR A 372 -5.69 -21.56 5.27
N LEU A 373 -4.74 -20.80 4.71
CA LEU A 373 -5.05 -19.86 3.63
C LEU A 373 -5.55 -20.54 2.36
N ASP A 374 -5.18 -21.81 2.12
CA ASP A 374 -5.62 -22.58 0.95
C ASP A 374 -7.11 -22.96 1.03
N ASP A 375 -7.72 -22.89 2.21
CA ASP A 375 -9.16 -23.11 2.40
C ASP A 375 -9.99 -21.89 1.94
N LEU A 376 -9.36 -20.71 1.81
CA LEU A 376 -10.05 -19.49 1.43
C LEU A 376 -10.46 -19.53 -0.04
N THR A 377 -11.71 -19.15 -0.29
CA THR A 377 -12.28 -19.05 -1.63
C THR A 377 -13.21 -17.84 -1.72
N PRO A 378 -13.49 -17.33 -2.93
CA PRO A 378 -14.45 -16.24 -3.12
C PRO A 378 -15.85 -16.55 -2.60
N HIS A 379 -16.21 -17.82 -2.38
CA HIS A 379 -17.52 -18.20 -1.83
C HIS A 379 -17.71 -17.83 -0.35
N HIS A 380 -16.61 -17.57 0.38
CA HIS A 380 -16.67 -17.13 1.77
C HIS A 380 -17.06 -15.67 1.93
N VAL A 381 -17.14 -14.90 0.84
CA VAL A 381 -17.45 -13.48 0.87
C VAL A 381 -18.47 -13.17 -0.21
N CYS A 382 -19.45 -12.33 0.11
CA CYS A 382 -20.36 -11.77 -0.87
C CYS A 382 -20.64 -10.32 -0.55
N HIS A 383 -21.03 -9.54 -1.55
CA HIS A 383 -21.53 -8.19 -1.30
C HIS A 383 -22.94 -8.30 -0.69
N GLU A 384 -23.30 -7.42 0.25
CA GLU A 384 -24.60 -7.42 0.95
C GLU A 384 -25.80 -7.47 -0.02
N MET A 385 -25.72 -6.74 -1.14
CA MET A 385 -26.71 -6.77 -2.22
C MET A 385 -26.96 -8.17 -2.79
N GLN A 386 -25.96 -9.04 -2.79
CA GLN A 386 -26.11 -10.43 -3.27
C GLN A 386 -26.91 -11.30 -2.28
N LEU A 387 -26.93 -10.94 -0.99
CA LEU A 387 -27.77 -11.60 0.01
C LEU A 387 -29.20 -11.10 -0.05
N TYR A 388 -29.39 -9.78 -0.16
CA TYR A 388 -30.72 -9.19 -0.15
C TYR A 388 -31.45 -9.34 -1.49
N TYR A 389 -30.73 -9.40 -2.62
CA TYR A 389 -31.30 -9.45 -3.97
C TYR A 389 -30.64 -10.54 -4.85
N PRO A 390 -30.84 -11.83 -4.54
CA PRO A 390 -30.17 -12.93 -5.24
C PRO A 390 -30.47 -12.97 -6.75
N PHE A 391 -31.69 -12.62 -7.17
CA PHE A 391 -32.08 -12.59 -8.59
C PHE A 391 -31.44 -11.43 -9.38
N ALA A 392 -31.13 -10.30 -8.75
CA ALA A 392 -30.41 -9.20 -9.38
C ALA A 392 -28.91 -9.49 -9.49
N ALA A 393 -28.37 -10.22 -8.50
CA ALA A 393 -26.95 -10.60 -8.44
C ALA A 393 -26.53 -11.58 -9.54
N ASP A 394 -27.42 -12.47 -10.01
CA ASP A 394 -27.11 -13.38 -11.11
C ASP A 394 -27.00 -12.68 -12.47
N ARG A 395 -27.81 -11.64 -12.73
CA ARG A 395 -27.62 -10.77 -13.91
C ARG A 395 -26.31 -9.99 -13.84
N LEU A 396 -25.95 -9.51 -12.65
CA LEU A 396 -24.68 -8.83 -12.44
C LEU A 396 -23.51 -9.81 -12.63
N ARG A 397 -23.57 -11.05 -12.12
CA ARG A 397 -22.52 -12.07 -12.32
C ARG A 397 -22.16 -12.30 -13.79
N GLY A 398 -23.13 -12.23 -14.71
CA GLY A 398 -22.89 -12.30 -16.16
C GLY A 398 -22.16 -11.08 -16.74
N SER A 399 -22.22 -9.92 -16.08
CA SER A 399 -21.46 -8.72 -16.47
C SER A 399 -20.06 -8.65 -15.83
N TRP A 400 -19.88 -9.26 -14.64
CA TRP A 400 -18.58 -9.32 -13.93
C TRP A 400 -17.69 -10.46 -14.41
N ARG A 401 -18.27 -11.61 -14.80
CA ARG A 401 -17.57 -12.56 -15.67
C ARG A 401 -17.62 -11.94 -17.06
N GLY A 402 -16.53 -11.31 -17.51
CA GLY A 402 -16.44 -10.82 -18.88
C GLY A 402 -16.60 -11.94 -19.89
N GLU A 403 -17.84 -12.34 -20.18
CA GLU A 403 -18.16 -13.12 -21.36
C GLU A 403 -17.74 -12.28 -22.57
N SER A 404 -16.80 -12.89 -23.29
CA SER A 404 -16.11 -12.37 -24.44
C SER A 404 -17.06 -11.92 -25.54
N LEU A 405 -17.55 -10.68 -25.47
CA LEU A 405 -18.25 -10.04 -26.59
C LEU A 405 -17.47 -8.91 -27.27
N ARG A 406 -16.22 -8.66 -26.88
CA ARG A 406 -15.33 -7.71 -27.59
C ARG A 406 -13.86 -8.11 -27.54
N ASN A 407 -13.50 -9.17 -28.28
CA ASN A 407 -12.09 -9.45 -28.57
C ASN A 407 -11.77 -9.62 -30.07
N GLU A 408 -12.73 -9.36 -30.97
CA GLU A 408 -12.49 -9.41 -32.43
C GLU A 408 -12.19 -8.04 -33.06
N ARG A 409 -12.50 -6.93 -32.41
CA ARG A 409 -12.33 -5.58 -33.01
C ARG A 409 -10.97 -4.92 -32.79
N TYR A 410 -10.08 -5.52 -32.00
CA TYR A 410 -8.72 -5.01 -31.77
C TYR A 410 -7.62 -5.83 -32.44
N ARG A 411 -7.97 -6.89 -33.19
CA ARG A 411 -7.01 -7.72 -33.95
C ARG A 411 -6.93 -7.42 -35.45
N THR A 412 -7.75 -6.52 -35.98
CA THR A 412 -7.81 -6.23 -37.43
C THR A 412 -7.29 -4.86 -37.83
N ARG A 413 -6.61 -4.13 -36.94
CA ARG A 413 -6.06 -2.79 -37.25
C ARG A 413 -4.55 -2.74 -37.51
N ASP A 414 -3.81 -3.82 -37.23
CA ASP A 414 -2.36 -3.96 -37.52
C ASP A 414 -2.05 -4.99 -38.62
N ARG A 415 -3.01 -5.24 -39.51
CA ARG A 415 -2.80 -6.08 -40.72
C ARG A 415 -3.29 -5.41 -42.00
N LYS A 416 -3.20 -4.07 -42.03
CA LYS A 416 -3.36 -3.22 -43.22
C LYS A 416 -2.19 -2.22 -43.31
N SER A 417 -1.00 -2.76 -43.42
CA SER A 417 0.15 -2.08 -44.04
C SER A 417 1.09 -3.19 -44.49
N ASN A 418 1.48 -3.14 -45.76
CA ASN A 418 2.22 -4.16 -46.52
C ASN A 418 1.38 -5.35 -46.98
N VAL A 419 0.69 -5.19 -48.12
CA VAL A 419 1.06 -5.83 -49.40
C VAL A 419 0.32 -5.06 -50.51
N ASP A 420 1.00 -4.13 -51.17
CA ASP A 420 0.65 -3.65 -52.51
C ASP A 420 1.92 -3.76 -53.35
N ALA A 421 2.00 -4.80 -54.18
CA ALA A 421 2.78 -4.81 -55.42
C ALA A 421 2.46 -6.09 -56.22
N ALA A 422 1.96 -5.83 -57.43
CA ALA A 422 2.21 -6.59 -58.67
C ALA A 422 1.42 -7.89 -58.96
N ASP A 423 0.51 -7.71 -59.93
CA ASP A 423 0.42 -8.43 -61.20
C ASP A 423 -0.63 -9.55 -61.43
N VAL A 424 -1.65 -9.13 -62.20
CA VAL A 424 -2.22 -9.70 -63.45
C VAL A 424 -2.23 -11.24 -63.63
N GLU A 425 -3.42 -11.83 -63.78
CA GLU A 425 -3.95 -12.42 -65.04
C GLU A 425 -5.25 -13.22 -64.83
N ILE A 426 -5.93 -13.38 -65.97
CA ILE A 426 -7.33 -13.72 -66.25
C ILE A 426 -7.54 -15.24 -66.24
N ALA A 427 -8.72 -15.71 -65.79
CA ALA A 427 -9.45 -16.82 -66.42
C ALA A 427 -10.87 -16.98 -65.85
N GLU A 428 -11.81 -17.20 -66.76
CA GLU A 428 -13.26 -17.32 -66.62
C GLU A 428 -13.72 -18.71 -66.13
N ASP A 429 -15.04 -18.83 -65.96
CA ASP A 429 -15.87 -20.05 -65.95
C ASP A 429 -15.89 -20.88 -64.63
N THR A 430 -17.01 -21.30 -64.04
CA THR A 430 -18.31 -21.72 -64.62
C THR A 430 -19.41 -21.75 -63.54
N GLU A 431 -20.65 -21.71 -64.03
CA GLU A 431 -21.96 -21.72 -63.36
C GLU A 431 -22.31 -23.00 -62.59
N HIS A 432 -23.24 -22.89 -61.61
CA HIS A 432 -24.39 -23.76 -61.26
C HIS A 432 -24.80 -23.43 -59.80
N ASP A 433 -25.83 -22.64 -59.53
CA ASP A 433 -27.29 -22.83 -59.64
C ASP A 433 -27.94 -23.59 -58.46
N ASP A 434 -29.11 -23.07 -58.08
CA ASP A 434 -30.13 -23.54 -57.12
C ASP A 434 -29.79 -23.51 -55.61
N GLY A 435 -30.57 -22.91 -54.72
CA GLY A 435 -31.89 -22.30 -54.83
C GLY A 435 -32.48 -22.13 -53.42
N GLU A 436 -33.18 -21.00 -53.22
CA GLU A 436 -34.25 -20.76 -52.23
C GLU A 436 -33.89 -20.78 -50.71
N ASN A 437 -34.34 -19.87 -49.85
CA ASN A 437 -35.60 -19.13 -49.84
C ASN A 437 -35.56 -17.93 -48.85
N ILE A 438 -36.23 -16.85 -49.26
CA ILE A 438 -37.04 -15.88 -48.48
C ILE A 438 -36.33 -14.96 -47.48
N ALA A 439 -36.10 -13.73 -47.95
CA ALA A 439 -36.14 -12.51 -47.16
C ALA A 439 -37.48 -11.80 -47.40
N LEU A 440 -38.20 -11.43 -46.33
CA LEU A 440 -39.17 -10.34 -46.36
C LEU A 440 -39.19 -9.59 -45.02
N ARG A 441 -39.04 -8.27 -45.16
CA ARG A 441 -39.15 -7.19 -44.17
C ARG A 441 -40.55 -7.10 -43.56
N ALA A 442 -40.62 -6.60 -42.32
CA ALA A 442 -41.47 -5.49 -41.86
C ALA A 442 -41.25 -5.32 -40.34
N GLU A 443 -40.62 -4.24 -39.88
CA GLU A 443 -41.24 -2.97 -39.39
C GLU A 443 -41.66 -2.98 -37.91
N ASN A 444 -41.39 -1.84 -37.26
CA ASN A 444 -41.96 -1.31 -36.01
C ASN A 444 -41.45 -1.96 -34.69
N THR A 445 -41.13 -1.23 -33.62
CA THR A 445 -41.48 0.14 -33.18
C THR A 445 -40.50 0.58 -32.10
N SER A 446 -40.07 1.85 -32.13
CA SER A 446 -39.32 2.50 -31.05
C SER A 446 -40.31 3.06 -30.03
N GLU A 447 -40.32 2.50 -28.81
CA GLU A 447 -41.00 3.13 -27.67
C GLU A 447 -40.04 4.04 -26.90
N ARG A 448 -40.37 5.34 -26.91
CA ARG A 448 -39.85 6.36 -26.01
C ARG A 448 -40.56 6.23 -24.67
N VAL A 449 -39.81 6.00 -23.59
CA VAL A 449 -40.33 6.09 -22.22
C VAL A 449 -40.08 7.50 -21.69
N THR A 450 -41.15 8.29 -21.56
CA THR A 450 -41.22 9.54 -20.79
C THR A 450 -41.62 9.23 -19.35
N PHE A 451 -40.82 9.67 -18.37
CA PHE A 451 -41.20 9.63 -16.96
C PHE A 451 -42.05 10.85 -16.61
N GLN A 452 -43.33 10.64 -16.33
CA GLN A 452 -44.21 11.57 -15.62
C GLN A 452 -44.16 11.26 -14.12
N GLN A 453 -43.97 12.29 -13.31
CA GLN A 453 -43.95 12.22 -11.85
C GLN A 453 -45.35 12.57 -11.36
N HIS A 454 -46.07 11.59 -10.79
CA HIS A 454 -47.35 11.81 -10.14
C HIS A 454 -47.16 12.05 -8.64
N CYS A 455 -47.67 13.19 -8.17
CA CYS A 455 -47.90 13.51 -6.77
C CYS A 455 -49.05 12.66 -6.21
N ILE A 456 -48.95 12.26 -4.94
CA ILE A 456 -50.07 11.76 -4.14
C ILE A 456 -50.16 12.66 -2.90
N ASP A 457 -51.27 13.37 -2.80
CA ASP A 457 -51.74 14.06 -1.59
C ASP A 457 -52.43 13.06 -0.65
N THR A 458 -52.22 13.18 0.66
CA THR A 458 -53.24 12.89 1.68
C THR A 458 -52.92 13.62 3.00
N ALA A 459 -53.98 14.11 3.64
CA ALA A 459 -54.07 15.10 4.72
C ALA A 459 -53.75 14.54 6.13
N ILE A 460 -53.06 15.29 7.02
CA ILE A 460 -53.50 16.20 8.12
C ILE A 460 -54.10 15.50 9.37
N ASP A 461 -53.43 15.70 10.52
CA ASP A 461 -53.97 16.02 11.87
C ASP A 461 -52.82 16.74 12.64
N GLU A 462 -52.88 18.07 12.87
CA GLU A 462 -53.17 18.78 14.15
C GLU A 462 -52.28 18.33 15.34
N GLU A 463 -51.56 19.13 16.13
CA GLU A 463 -51.67 20.54 16.58
C GLU A 463 -50.34 20.91 17.30
N GLN A 464 -49.83 22.14 17.15
CA GLN A 464 -49.39 23.03 18.26
C GLN A 464 -48.68 24.31 17.74
N SER A 465 -49.30 25.44 18.11
CA SER A 465 -49.00 26.82 17.70
C SER A 465 -47.82 27.47 18.45
N CYS A 466 -47.14 28.44 17.81
CA CYS A 466 -46.79 29.76 18.37
C CYS A 466 -46.11 30.69 17.31
N PRO A 467 -46.09 32.03 17.51
CA PRO A 467 -46.68 32.99 16.55
C PRO A 467 -45.72 33.65 15.55
N GLU A 468 -46.30 34.09 14.41
CA GLU A 468 -45.70 34.92 13.38
C GLU A 468 -45.33 36.33 13.89
N ASN A 469 -44.09 36.76 13.61
CA ASN A 469 -43.75 38.16 13.43
C ASN A 469 -43.39 38.37 11.96
N ARG A 470 -44.27 39.03 11.22
CA ARG A 470 -44.11 39.35 9.80
C ARG A 470 -43.17 40.54 9.62
N HIS A 471 -42.03 40.33 8.95
CA HIS A 471 -41.31 41.38 8.25
C HIS A 471 -41.30 41.07 6.75
N PRO A 472 -41.61 42.04 5.87
CA PRO A 472 -41.62 41.82 4.42
C PRO A 472 -40.20 41.63 3.89
N ALA A 473 -39.98 40.59 3.08
CA ALA A 473 -38.72 40.35 2.38
C ALA A 473 -38.51 41.40 1.26
N PRO A 474 -37.29 41.93 1.08
CA PRO A 474 -37.00 42.85 -0.01
C PRO A 474 -36.89 42.11 -1.36
N PRO A 475 -37.12 42.80 -2.49
CA PRO A 475 -37.17 42.18 -3.82
C PRO A 475 -35.81 41.64 -4.27
N LEU A 476 -35.84 40.47 -4.92
CA LEU A 476 -34.69 39.79 -5.52
C LEU A 476 -33.99 40.66 -6.56
N GLN A 477 -32.70 40.93 -6.36
CA GLN A 477 -31.85 41.57 -7.36
C GLN A 477 -31.42 40.57 -8.45
N PRO A 478 -31.30 40.98 -9.72
CA PRO A 478 -30.79 40.13 -10.80
C PRO A 478 -29.28 39.85 -10.62
N PRO A 479 -28.74 38.78 -11.23
CA PRO A 479 -27.40 38.30 -10.94
C PRO A 479 -26.32 39.30 -11.38
N LEU A 480 -25.45 39.67 -10.44
CA LEU A 480 -24.26 40.48 -10.70
C LEU A 480 -23.26 39.67 -11.54
N THR A 481 -22.91 40.19 -12.71
CA THR A 481 -21.76 39.74 -13.51
C THR A 481 -20.47 39.88 -12.69
N PRO A 482 -19.59 38.86 -12.63
CA PRO A 482 -18.33 38.95 -11.90
C PRO A 482 -17.38 39.95 -12.58
N PRO A 483 -16.57 40.71 -11.82
CA PRO A 483 -15.65 41.67 -12.40
C PRO A 483 -14.52 40.97 -13.17
N PRO A 484 -13.94 41.61 -14.21
CA PRO A 484 -12.84 41.02 -14.97
C PRO A 484 -11.61 40.86 -14.08
N TYR A 485 -11.01 39.67 -14.09
CA TYR A 485 -9.75 39.37 -13.41
C TYR A 485 -8.66 40.36 -13.84
N ARG A 486 -8.29 41.27 -12.94
CA ARG A 486 -7.12 42.12 -13.11
C ARG A 486 -5.88 41.28 -12.80
N ASN A 487 -5.07 41.00 -13.82
CA ASN A 487 -3.74 40.39 -13.65
C ASN A 487 -2.91 41.27 -12.72
N VAL A 488 -2.75 40.85 -11.46
CA VAL A 488 -1.75 41.40 -10.55
C VAL A 488 -0.49 40.54 -10.73
N PRO A 489 0.62 41.09 -11.24
CA PRO A 489 1.87 40.34 -11.29
C PRO A 489 2.33 40.11 -9.84
N LEU A 490 2.40 38.84 -9.42
CA LEU A 490 3.16 38.46 -8.23
C LEU A 490 4.65 38.73 -8.53
N GLN A 491 5.14 39.92 -8.18
CA GLN A 491 6.57 40.18 -8.10
C GLN A 491 7.14 39.39 -6.91
N LEU A 492 7.51 38.14 -7.18
CA LEU A 492 8.47 37.41 -6.36
C LEU A 492 9.83 38.09 -6.55
N ASN A 493 10.18 38.99 -5.62
CA ASN A 493 11.55 39.44 -5.46
C ASN A 493 12.40 38.27 -4.94
N VAL A 494 12.88 37.45 -5.86
CA VAL A 494 13.94 36.46 -5.61
C VAL A 494 15.27 37.21 -5.72
N PRO A 495 16.14 37.21 -4.70
CA PRO A 495 17.50 37.70 -4.86
C PRO A 495 18.19 36.89 -5.96
N ARG A 496 18.58 37.56 -7.05
CA ARG A 496 19.43 36.97 -8.09
C ARG A 496 20.84 36.78 -7.52
N GLY A 497 21.32 35.54 -7.57
CA GLY A 497 22.61 35.09 -7.02
C GLY A 497 22.39 34.44 -5.66
N ILE A 498 22.53 33.12 -5.48
CA ILE A 498 23.75 32.34 -5.70
C ILE A 498 23.29 30.89 -5.97
N TYR A 499 23.36 30.42 -7.21
CA TYR A 499 23.54 29.00 -7.54
C TYR A 499 24.22 28.96 -8.90
N ARG A 500 25.56 29.04 -8.88
CA ARG A 500 26.35 28.44 -9.96
C ARG A 500 26.27 26.94 -9.75
N SER A 501 25.83 26.24 -10.78
CA SER A 501 25.85 24.78 -10.89
C SER A 501 27.24 24.26 -10.51
N ASN A 502 27.32 23.57 -9.37
CA ASN A 502 28.48 22.77 -9.02
C ASN A 502 27.98 21.34 -8.79
N THR A 503 27.80 20.62 -9.89
CA THR A 503 27.48 19.18 -9.94
C THR A 503 28.68 18.29 -9.60
N ASN A 504 29.80 18.86 -9.14
CA ASN A 504 30.95 18.12 -8.65
C ASN A 504 30.91 18.04 -7.12
N ASN A 505 30.08 17.15 -6.56
CA ASN A 505 30.28 16.54 -5.23
C ASN A 505 29.25 15.44 -4.90
N LEU A 506 28.83 14.65 -5.89
CA LEU A 506 28.35 13.28 -5.64
C LEU A 506 29.57 12.37 -5.84
N SER A 507 30.12 11.85 -4.75
CA SER A 507 31.30 11.00 -4.78
C SER A 507 31.03 9.75 -5.60
N ARG A 508 31.79 9.62 -6.69
CA ARG A 508 31.91 8.41 -7.52
C ARG A 508 32.16 7.20 -6.61
N CYS A 509 31.23 6.26 -6.63
CA CYS A 509 31.46 4.90 -6.17
C CYS A 509 32.46 4.23 -7.13
N ASN A 510 33.76 4.34 -6.83
CA ASN A 510 34.80 3.46 -7.35
C ASN A 510 35.77 3.16 -6.21
N GLY A 511 35.64 1.98 -5.63
CA GLY A 511 36.68 1.36 -4.83
C GLY A 511 37.57 0.54 -5.76
N SER A 512 38.86 0.89 -5.84
CA SER A 512 39.95 -0.04 -6.16
C SER A 512 41.28 0.65 -5.85
N SER A 513 41.80 0.36 -4.66
CA SER A 513 43.21 0.54 -4.32
C SER A 513 44.00 -0.63 -4.91
N ALA A 514 44.88 -0.38 -5.88
CA ALA A 514 45.96 -1.31 -6.23
C ALA A 514 47.09 -0.60 -7.00
N ALA A 515 48.21 -0.39 -6.32
CA ALA A 515 49.61 -0.38 -6.79
C ALA A 515 50.47 0.09 -5.60
N ALA A 516 51.56 -0.53 -5.18
CA ALA A 516 52.40 -1.56 -5.76
C ALA A 516 53.20 -2.27 -4.65
N CYS A 517 53.53 -3.55 -4.83
CA CYS A 517 54.86 -4.06 -4.50
C CYS A 517 55.12 -5.36 -5.28
N SER A 518 56.28 -5.42 -5.90
CA SER A 518 56.77 -6.42 -6.85
C SER A 518 57.55 -7.55 -6.18
N SER A 519 57.40 -8.79 -6.65
CA SER A 519 58.44 -9.82 -6.89
C SER A 519 57.71 -11.16 -7.17
N GLU A 520 57.73 -11.66 -8.41
CA GLU A 520 58.75 -12.52 -9.04
C GLU A 520 58.63 -14.03 -8.68
N VAL A 521 58.54 -14.84 -9.74
CA VAL A 521 58.99 -16.24 -9.90
C VAL A 521 58.01 -17.44 -9.70
N ARG A 522 57.75 -18.06 -10.87
CA ARG A 522 57.58 -19.50 -11.24
C ARG A 522 56.25 -20.24 -11.13
N ALA A 523 55.97 -20.85 -12.28
CA ALA A 523 54.94 -21.80 -12.65
C ALA A 523 55.10 -23.17 -11.99
N THR A 524 53.99 -23.90 -11.81
CA THR A 524 53.78 -25.24 -12.40
C THR A 524 52.32 -25.69 -12.26
N ARG A 525 51.77 -26.22 -13.36
CA ARG A 525 50.61 -27.12 -13.39
C ARG A 525 50.96 -28.42 -12.67
N THR A 526 49.97 -29.15 -12.11
CA THR A 526 49.60 -30.54 -12.50
C THR A 526 48.32 -30.98 -11.76
N ILE A 527 47.56 -31.82 -12.46
CA ILE A 527 46.27 -32.46 -12.20
C ILE A 527 46.47 -33.74 -11.35
N ILE A 528 45.45 -34.20 -10.59
CA ILE A 528 44.90 -35.59 -10.53
C ILE A 528 44.13 -35.84 -9.21
N SER A 529 43.16 -36.74 -9.36
CA SER A 529 41.91 -37.00 -8.66
C SER A 529 41.95 -38.12 -7.61
N ARG A 530 40.88 -38.20 -6.78
CA ARG A 530 40.27 -39.40 -6.11
C ARG A 530 41.07 -40.03 -4.94
N LYS A 531 40.50 -40.56 -3.85
CA LYS A 531 39.20 -41.23 -3.61
C LYS A 531 38.96 -41.45 -2.08
N GLU A 532 37.68 -41.50 -1.65
CA GLU A 532 36.96 -42.46 -0.75
C GLU A 532 37.69 -43.09 0.48
N VAL A 533 37.16 -43.43 1.67
CA VAL A 533 35.85 -43.56 2.38
C VAL A 533 36.20 -44.00 3.85
N PRO A 534 35.27 -44.01 4.86
CA PRO A 534 35.53 -44.09 6.32
C PRO A 534 35.23 -45.52 6.88
N PRO A 535 34.63 -45.79 8.07
CA PRO A 535 34.67 -45.25 9.45
C PRO A 535 34.99 -46.35 10.53
N ARG A 536 35.03 -46.03 11.85
CA ARG A 536 34.82 -47.02 12.94
C ARG A 536 34.35 -46.42 14.28
N ARG A 537 33.78 -47.30 15.13
CA ARG A 537 32.62 -47.15 16.04
C ARG A 537 32.96 -47.49 17.51
N LEU A 538 32.17 -46.94 18.45
CA LEU A 538 31.60 -47.51 19.73
C LEU A 538 32.45 -47.85 20.98
N LYS A 539 31.96 -47.37 22.15
CA LYS A 539 31.42 -48.08 23.36
C LYS A 539 31.28 -47.06 24.53
N SER A 540 30.11 -46.72 25.09
CA SER A 540 29.17 -47.39 26.02
C SER A 540 29.67 -47.68 27.45
N ARG A 541 29.10 -47.02 28.48
CA ARG A 541 28.59 -47.64 29.73
C ARG A 541 27.77 -46.66 30.60
N SER A 542 26.87 -47.24 31.38
CA SER A 542 25.76 -46.69 32.17
C SER A 542 25.97 -46.95 33.68
N MET A 543 25.35 -46.17 34.57
CA MET A 543 24.65 -46.55 35.83
C MET A 543 24.20 -45.26 36.56
N GLN A 544 22.89 -44.99 36.73
CA GLN A 544 21.94 -45.40 37.78
C GLN A 544 21.81 -44.41 38.96
N ASN A 545 20.58 -43.87 39.07
CA ASN A 545 19.73 -43.58 40.25
C ASN A 545 20.31 -42.93 41.52
N LEU A 546 19.65 -41.85 41.96
CA LEU A 546 18.98 -41.78 43.27
C LEU A 546 17.98 -40.61 43.33
N SER A 547 16.94 -40.85 44.12
CA SER A 547 15.64 -40.23 44.25
C SER A 547 15.54 -39.21 45.39
N GLY A 548 14.47 -38.39 45.36
CA GLY A 548 13.94 -37.61 46.49
C GLY A 548 14.45 -36.17 46.47
N GLY A 549 13.64 -35.12 46.59
CA GLY A 549 12.33 -34.98 47.22
C GLY A 549 12.38 -33.65 47.99
N ASP A 550 11.31 -32.87 47.86
CA ASP A 550 10.94 -31.73 48.72
C ASP A 550 11.56 -30.33 48.53
N SER A 551 10.69 -29.45 48.01
CA SER A 551 10.06 -28.35 48.77
C SER A 551 10.90 -27.15 49.23
N ALA A 552 10.58 -26.03 48.57
CA ALA A 552 10.19 -24.74 49.17
C ALA A 552 11.24 -23.74 49.71
N LYS A 553 11.09 -22.52 49.16
CA LYS A 553 11.16 -21.19 49.80
C LYS A 553 12.52 -20.62 50.22
N CYS A 554 12.89 -19.59 49.44
CA CYS A 554 13.04 -18.18 49.83
C CYS A 554 14.22 -17.73 50.72
N ILE A 555 14.64 -16.48 50.45
CA ILE A 555 15.62 -15.62 51.15
C ILE A 555 17.07 -15.89 50.66
N LYS A 556 17.79 -14.95 50.03
CA LYS A 556 17.90 -13.49 50.23
C LYS A 556 18.32 -12.79 48.95
#